data_AF-A0A7X3UW16-F1
#
_entry.id   AF-A0A7X3UW16-F1
#
_cell.length_a   1.000
_cell.length_b   1.000
_cell.length_c   1.000
_cell.angle_alpha   90.00
_cell.angle_beta   90.00
_cell.angle_gamma   90.00
#
_symmetry.space_group_name_H-M   'P 1'
#
loop_
_entity.id
_entity.type
_entity.pdbx_description
1 polymer ?
#
loop_
_entity_poly.entity_id
_entity_poly.type
_entity_poly.pdbx_seq_one_letter_code
_entity_poly.pdbx_strand_id
1 'polypeptide(L)'
;MVWEETIIFCPAQARLLLLSASIGNPDEIAAWISSIRSKSCHLIQHRNRSVPLRAAYLDPSGKLAPFFRTRDIARGRGFALHPETKRLFANYEDQTLSPRSKR
;
A
#
# COMPACT_ATOMS: atom_id res chain seq x y z
N MET A 1 0.29 22.48 -8.14
CA MET A 1 1.25 21.70 -8.96
C MET A 1 2.69 22.12 -8.65
N VAL A 2 3.09 22.20 -7.37
CA VAL A 2 4.37 22.84 -7.00
C VAL A 2 5.60 21.98 -7.32
N TRP A 3 5.49 20.66 -7.17
CA TRP A 3 6.63 19.75 -7.36
C TRP A 3 7.11 19.66 -8.81
N GLU A 4 6.18 19.57 -9.78
CA GLU A 4 6.55 19.52 -11.20
C GLU A 4 7.26 20.80 -11.63
N GLU A 5 6.70 21.96 -11.28
CA GLU A 5 7.31 23.26 -11.55
C GLU A 5 8.70 23.38 -10.91
N THR A 6 8.85 22.93 -9.66
CA THR A 6 10.15 22.95 -8.97
C THR A 6 11.19 22.10 -9.70
N ILE A 7 10.81 20.92 -10.22
CA ILE A 7 11.72 20.05 -10.97
C ILE A 7 12.07 20.64 -12.34
N ILE A 8 11.07 21.19 -13.05
CA ILE A 8 11.24 21.80 -14.38
C ILE A 8 12.15 23.02 -14.30
N PHE A 9 11.90 23.92 -13.35
CA PHE A 9 12.62 25.19 -13.20
C PHE A 9 13.89 25.10 -12.35
N CYS A 10 14.24 23.91 -11.84
CA CYS A 10 15.48 23.70 -11.10
C CYS A 10 16.71 24.06 -11.98
N PRO A 11 17.76 24.72 -11.46
CA PRO A 11 18.95 25.02 -12.24
C PRO A 11 19.56 23.78 -12.89
N ALA A 12 19.97 23.85 -14.16
CA ALA A 12 20.43 22.68 -14.93
C ALA A 12 21.63 21.97 -14.28
N GLN A 13 22.53 22.70 -13.62
CA GLN A 13 23.69 22.15 -12.90
C GLN A 13 23.32 21.32 -11.66
N ALA A 14 22.17 21.57 -11.03
CA ALA A 14 21.77 20.88 -9.81
C ALA A 14 21.50 19.39 -10.07
N ARG A 15 21.99 18.54 -9.16
CA ARG A 15 21.70 17.10 -9.13
C ARG A 15 20.57 16.85 -8.14
N LEU A 16 19.52 16.15 -8.57
CA LEU A 16 18.37 15.85 -7.74
C LEU A 16 18.56 14.51 -7.04
N LEU A 17 18.30 14.49 -5.73
CA LEU A 17 18.07 13.26 -4.96
C LEU A 17 16.58 13.22 -4.62
N LEU A 18 15.89 12.19 -5.10
CA LEU A 18 14.45 12.05 -4.97
C LEU A 18 14.15 10.83 -4.11
N LEU A 19 13.43 11.04 -3.02
CA LEU A 19 13.02 10.00 -2.10
C LEU A 19 11.50 9.85 -2.18
N SER A 20 11.05 8.62 -2.38
CA SER A 20 9.63 8.30 -2.50
C SER A 20 9.30 7.00 -1.76
N ALA A 21 8.03 6.83 -1.40
CA ALA A 21 7.50 5.54 -1.03
C ALA A 21 7.47 4.60 -2.27
N SER A 22 7.22 3.31 -2.05
CA SER A 22 6.98 2.38 -3.16
C SER A 22 5.76 2.84 -3.98
N ILE A 23 5.93 3.02 -5.30
CA ILE A 23 4.88 3.39 -6.26
C ILE A 23 4.80 2.38 -7.40
N GLY A 24 3.70 2.40 -8.16
CA GLY A 24 3.42 1.43 -9.22
C GLY A 24 4.18 1.67 -10.53
N ASN A 25 4.43 2.93 -10.89
CA ASN A 25 5.02 3.35 -12.17
C ASN A 25 6.32 4.17 -12.03
N PRO A 26 7.31 3.74 -11.23
CA PRO A 26 8.53 4.52 -11.00
C PRO A 26 9.40 4.70 -12.25
N ASP A 27 9.34 3.76 -13.20
CA ASP A 27 10.08 3.82 -14.46
C ASP A 27 9.59 4.97 -15.35
N GLU A 28 8.27 5.20 -15.41
CA GLU A 28 7.67 6.31 -16.16
C GLU A 28 8.12 7.67 -15.60
N ILE A 29 8.15 7.79 -14.28
CA ILE A 29 8.58 9.03 -13.62
C ILE A 29 10.06 9.30 -13.87
N ALA A 30 10.93 8.27 -13.77
CA ALA A 30 12.35 8.42 -14.06
C ALA A 30 12.59 8.80 -15.53
N ALA A 31 11.82 8.24 -16.46
CA ALA A 31 11.88 8.58 -17.88
C ALA A 31 11.45 10.04 -18.13
N TRP A 32 10.35 10.48 -17.52
CA TRP A 32 9.88 11.87 -17.60
C TRP A 32 10.90 12.86 -17.03
N ILE A 33 11.48 12.58 -15.86
CA ILE A 33 12.53 13.45 -15.29
C ILE A 33 13.76 13.52 -16.22
N SER A 34 14.14 12.37 -16.80
CA SER A 34 15.28 12.32 -17.71
C SER A 34 15.04 13.14 -18.98
N SER A 35 13.80 13.16 -19.50
CA SER A 35 13.46 13.92 -20.70
C SER A 35 13.46 15.43 -20.46
N ILE A 36 12.90 15.92 -19.35
CA ILE A 36 12.83 17.37 -19.09
C ILE A 36 14.17 17.97 -18.60
N ARG A 37 15.04 17.15 -17.98
CA ARG A 37 16.33 17.60 -17.43
C ARG A 37 17.52 17.38 -18.38
N SER A 38 17.34 16.60 -19.44
CA SER A 38 18.44 16.15 -20.33
C SER A 38 19.61 15.51 -19.55
N LYS A 39 19.30 14.80 -18.46
CA LYS A 39 20.25 14.10 -17.58
C LYS A 39 19.68 12.75 -17.19
N SER A 40 20.52 11.72 -17.03
CA SER A 40 20.04 10.41 -16.59
C SER A 40 19.45 10.45 -15.17
N CYS A 41 18.21 9.99 -15.02
CA CYS A 41 17.61 9.71 -13.73
C CYS A 41 17.77 8.22 -13.41
N HIS A 42 18.62 7.89 -12.44
CA HIS A 42 18.85 6.50 -12.03
C HIS A 42 17.80 6.07 -11.02
N LEU A 43 16.99 5.08 -11.39
CA LEU A 43 15.98 4.52 -10.50
C LEU A 43 16.59 3.47 -9.57
N ILE A 44 16.49 3.70 -8.26
CA ILE A 44 16.87 2.72 -7.23
C ILE A 44 15.59 2.25 -6.53
N GLN A 45 15.28 0.95 -6.66
CA GLN A 45 14.09 0.36 -6.07
C GLN A 45 14.43 -0.52 -4.87
N HIS A 46 13.66 -0.37 -3.80
CA HIS A 46 13.64 -1.30 -2.68
C HIS A 46 12.22 -1.86 -2.50
N ARG A 47 12.06 -3.18 -2.64
CA ARG A 47 10.76 -3.86 -2.56
C ARG A 47 10.55 -4.63 -1.27
N ASN A 48 11.63 -4.94 -0.55
CA ASN A 48 11.55 -5.62 0.73
C ASN A 48 11.19 -4.62 1.84
N ARG A 49 10.54 -5.06 2.91
CA ARG A 49 10.34 -4.24 4.10
C ARG A 49 11.18 -4.81 5.24
N SER A 50 12.00 -3.98 5.86
CA SER A 50 12.81 -4.39 7.01
C SER A 50 11.96 -4.75 8.23
N VAL A 51 10.79 -4.10 8.38
CA VAL A 51 9.82 -4.38 9.44
C VAL A 51 8.68 -5.22 8.87
N PRO A 52 8.49 -6.47 9.32
CA PRO A 52 7.37 -7.31 8.89
C PRO A 52 6.03 -6.69 9.28
N LEU A 53 5.07 -6.74 8.36
CA LEU A 53 3.70 -6.30 8.61
C LEU A 53 2.82 -7.49 8.97
N ARG A 54 1.94 -7.30 9.95
CA ARG A 54 0.93 -8.29 10.35
C ARG A 54 -0.44 -7.62 10.30
N ALA A 55 -1.39 -8.22 9.60
CA ALA A 55 -2.75 -7.74 9.55
C ALA A 55 -3.59 -8.47 10.61
N ALA A 56 -4.47 -7.73 11.29
CA ALA A 56 -5.42 -8.26 12.24
C ALA A 56 -6.81 -7.65 12.00
N TYR A 57 -7.84 -8.39 12.34
CA TYR A 57 -9.23 -7.95 12.37
C TYR A 57 -9.66 -7.73 13.83
N LEU A 58 -10.24 -6.57 14.10
CA LEU A 58 -10.84 -6.24 15.39
C LEU A 58 -12.36 -6.30 15.24
N ASP A 59 -12.98 -7.26 15.90
CA ASP A 59 -14.42 -7.41 15.98
C ASP A 59 -15.04 -6.36 16.93
N PRO A 60 -16.26 -5.87 16.70
CA PRO A 60 -16.93 -4.90 17.58
C PRO A 60 -17.10 -5.37 19.03
N SER A 61 -17.10 -6.68 19.30
CA SER A 61 -17.08 -7.23 20.67
C SER A 61 -15.73 -7.03 21.38
N GLY A 62 -14.73 -6.44 20.71
CA GLY A 62 -13.38 -6.22 21.22
C GLY A 62 -12.43 -7.38 20.92
N LYS A 63 -12.85 -8.40 20.17
CA LYS A 63 -12.02 -9.56 19.87
C LYS A 63 -11.07 -9.30 18.71
N LEU A 64 -9.76 -9.51 18.93
CA LEU A 64 -8.72 -9.40 17.90
C LEU A 64 -8.38 -10.78 17.33
N ALA A 65 -8.36 -10.91 16.00
CA ALA A 65 -7.95 -12.13 15.31
C ALA A 65 -6.93 -11.81 14.19
N PRO A 66 -5.94 -12.68 13.89
CA PRO A 66 -5.06 -12.50 12.74
C PRO A 66 -5.90 -12.43 11.45
N PHE A 67 -5.67 -11.45 10.58
CA PHE A 67 -6.53 -11.28 9.39
C PHE A 67 -6.23 -12.36 8.34
N PHE A 68 -4.96 -12.69 8.14
CA PHE A 68 -4.49 -13.70 7.20
C PHE A 68 -3.99 -14.95 7.91
N ARG A 69 -3.99 -16.09 7.20
CA ARG A 69 -3.39 -17.34 7.70
C ARG A 69 -1.90 -17.24 7.90
N THR A 70 -1.22 -16.54 6.98
CA THR A 70 0.21 -16.28 7.09
C THR A 70 0.44 -15.16 8.10
N ARG A 71 1.44 -15.33 8.96
CA ARG A 71 1.80 -14.35 9.99
C ARG A 71 2.16 -12.98 9.41
N ASP A 72 2.82 -12.97 8.26
CA ASP A 72 3.29 -11.77 7.60
C ASP A 72 2.51 -11.50 6.30
N ILE A 73 2.24 -10.22 6.03
CA ILE A 73 1.62 -9.76 4.79
C ILE A 73 2.66 -9.84 3.67
N ALA A 74 2.72 -10.97 2.97
CA ALA A 74 3.59 -11.15 1.81
C ALA A 74 3.06 -10.37 0.59
N ARG A 75 3.92 -9.63 -0.11
CA ARG A 75 3.56 -9.09 -1.44
C ARG A 75 3.43 -10.25 -2.44
N GLY A 76 2.29 -10.33 -3.12
CA GLY A 76 2.13 -11.13 -4.35
C GLY A 76 1.65 -12.58 -4.20
N ARG A 77 1.26 -13.03 -3.00
CA ARG A 77 0.51 -14.30 -2.86
C ARG A 77 -0.89 -14.03 -2.37
N GLY A 78 -1.86 -14.78 -2.91
CA GLY A 78 -3.27 -14.67 -2.52
C GLY A 78 -3.42 -14.74 -1.00
N PHE A 79 -4.19 -13.81 -0.46
CA PHE A 79 -4.38 -13.70 0.98
C PHE A 79 -5.55 -14.56 1.43
N ALA A 80 -5.26 -15.75 1.98
CA ALA A 80 -6.29 -16.54 2.62
C ALA A 80 -6.61 -15.97 4.01
N LEU A 81 -7.86 -15.57 4.23
CA LEU A 81 -8.32 -15.12 5.56
C LEU A 81 -8.14 -16.23 6.60
N HIS A 82 -7.76 -15.82 7.80
CA HIS A 82 -7.69 -16.72 8.95
C HIS A 82 -9.09 -17.28 9.26
N PRO A 83 -9.23 -18.57 9.64
CA PRO A 83 -10.54 -19.17 9.93
C PRO A 83 -11.34 -18.42 10.99
N GLU A 84 -10.66 -17.91 12.01
CA GLU A 84 -11.30 -17.14 13.07
C GLU A 84 -11.83 -15.79 12.60
N THR A 85 -11.07 -15.07 11.76
CA THR A 85 -11.54 -13.84 11.12
C THR A 85 -12.76 -14.09 10.26
N LYS A 86 -12.77 -15.17 9.46
CA LYS A 86 -13.95 -15.54 8.67
C LYS A 86 -15.18 -15.75 9.56
N ARG A 87 -15.01 -16.43 10.69
CA ARG A 87 -16.10 -16.68 11.65
C ARG A 87 -16.61 -15.39 12.29
N LEU A 88 -15.71 -14.51 12.74
CA LEU A 88 -16.10 -13.24 13.34
C LEU A 88 -16.81 -12.33 12.33
N PHE A 89 -16.31 -12.28 11.11
CA PHE A 89 -16.93 -11.54 10.02
C PHE A 89 -18.36 -12.04 9.73
N ALA A 90 -18.56 -13.35 9.59
CA ALA A 90 -19.89 -13.94 9.37
C ALA A 90 -20.86 -13.62 10.54
N ASN A 91 -20.40 -13.75 11.78
CA ASN A 91 -21.21 -13.40 12.95
C ASN A 91 -21.62 -11.92 12.96
N TYR A 92 -20.72 -11.03 12.56
CA TYR A 92 -21.01 -9.59 12.44
C TYR A 92 -22.03 -9.32 11.33
N GLU A 93 -21.88 -9.94 10.16
CA GLU A 93 -22.83 -9.82 9.05
C GLU A 93 -24.23 -10.31 9.46
N ASP A 94 -24.35 -11.47 10.13
CA ASP A 94 -25.63 -11.97 10.62
C ASP A 94 -26.30 -11.00 11.62
N GLN A 95 -25.52 -10.32 12.45
CA GLN A 95 -26.05 -9.37 13.45
C GLN A 95 -26.45 -8.03 12.85
N THR A 96 -25.77 -7.58 11.79
CA THR A 96 -25.92 -6.21 11.25
C THR A 96 -26.66 -6.12 9.93
N LEU A 97 -26.56 -7.16 9.10
CA LEU A 97 -27.15 -7.23 7.75
C LEU A 97 -28.37 -8.16 7.68
N SER A 98 -28.73 -8.83 8.79
CA SER A 98 -30.01 -9.54 8.84
C SER A 98 -31.14 -8.56 8.49
N PRO A 99 -31.98 -8.86 7.48
CA PRO A 99 -33.04 -7.97 7.08
C PRO A 99 -33.96 -7.84 8.28
N ARG A 100 -34.04 -6.62 8.83
CA ARG A 100 -35.04 -6.20 9.82
C ARG A 100 -36.35 -6.88 9.42
N SER A 101 -36.73 -7.92 10.16
CA SER A 101 -37.94 -8.69 9.90
C SER A 101 -39.06 -7.69 9.74
N LYS A 102 -39.66 -7.67 8.55
CA LYS A 102 -40.87 -6.92 8.24
C LYS A 102 -41.81 -7.03 9.44
N ARG A 103 -42.00 -5.91 10.15
CA ARG A 103 -43.12 -5.70 11.07
C ARG A 103 -44.07 -4.73 10.38
#